data_AF-A0KSD7-F1
#
_entry.id   AF-A0KSD7-F1
#
_cell.length_a   1.000
_cell.length_b   1.000
_cell.length_c   1.000
_cell.angle_alpha   90.00
_cell.angle_beta   90.00
_cell.angle_gamma   90.00
#
_symmetry.space_group_name_H-M   'P 1'
#
loop_
_entity.id
_entity.type
_entity.pdbx_description
1 polymer ?
#
loop_
_entity_poly.entity_id
_entity_poly.type
_entity_poly.pdbx_seq_one_letter_code
_entity_poly.pdbx_strand_id
1 'polypeptide(L)'
;MEDKFARIEIDGWELNDGEAIHHQHSDTFWIPSFEARNNLKTGQLVKLIFQIVTENDAGVEEVNVERMWVIVKGRIDNIYRGQLDNDPYCTEEIRSGMEVWFQPKHVIDIYE
;
A
#
# COMPACT_ATOMS: atom_id res chain seq x y z
N MET A 1 13.72 12.22 4.37
CA MET A 1 12.48 11.60 4.90
C MET A 1 11.71 10.87 3.78
N GLU A 2 11.91 11.24 2.50
CA GLU A 2 11.39 10.52 1.31
C GLU A 2 12.03 9.14 1.07
N ASP A 3 13.23 8.87 1.58
CA ASP A 3 13.95 7.58 1.40
C ASP A 3 13.29 6.35 2.06
N LYS A 4 12.10 6.46 2.64
CA LYS A 4 11.42 5.33 3.29
C LYS A 4 10.33 4.70 2.44
N PHE A 5 9.77 5.42 1.47
CA PHE A 5 8.73 4.88 0.61
C PHE A 5 9.36 4.15 -0.57
N ALA A 6 8.79 3.00 -0.92
CA ALA A 6 9.15 2.33 -2.16
C ALA A 6 8.81 3.24 -3.33
N ARG A 7 9.70 3.28 -4.31
CA ARG A 7 9.54 4.03 -5.55
C ARG A 7 9.54 3.07 -6.71
N ILE A 8 8.60 3.26 -7.62
CA ILE A 8 8.42 2.35 -8.74
C ILE A 8 9.70 2.22 -9.60
N GLU A 9 10.47 3.30 -9.75
CA GLU A 9 11.70 3.30 -10.56
C GLU A 9 12.90 2.60 -9.89
N ILE A 10 12.82 2.28 -8.60
CA ILE A 10 13.92 1.72 -7.82
C ILE A 10 13.57 0.34 -7.29
N ASP A 11 12.39 0.22 -6.70
CA ASP A 11 11.92 -0.98 -6.02
C ASP A 11 11.01 -1.83 -6.91
N GLY A 12 10.64 -1.35 -8.09
CA GLY A 12 9.70 -2.01 -9.00
C GLY A 12 8.24 -1.88 -8.55
N TRP A 13 7.97 -1.17 -7.44
CA TRP A 13 6.61 -0.91 -6.97
C TRP A 13 6.51 0.36 -6.15
N GLU A 14 5.29 0.88 -6.03
CA GLU A 14 4.95 2.00 -5.15
C GLU A 14 3.53 1.86 -4.59
N LEU A 15 3.16 2.75 -3.66
CA LEU A 15 1.81 2.82 -3.10
C LEU A 15 1.03 3.97 -3.72
N ASN A 16 -0.19 3.69 -4.18
CA ASN A 16 -1.06 4.73 -4.70
C ASN A 16 -1.68 5.56 -3.58
N ASP A 17 -1.99 6.82 -3.90
CA ASP A 17 -2.66 7.75 -3.00
C ASP A 17 -4.18 7.48 -2.99
N GLY A 18 -4.65 6.81 -1.93
CA GLY A 18 -6.05 6.47 -1.74
C GLY A 18 -6.95 7.70 -1.56
N GLU A 19 -6.43 8.80 -0.99
CA GLU A 19 -7.17 10.06 -0.91
C GLU A 19 -7.37 10.68 -2.28
N ALA A 20 -6.34 10.65 -3.14
CA ALA A 20 -6.46 11.15 -4.51
C ALA A 20 -7.48 10.35 -5.32
N ILE A 21 -7.49 9.02 -5.20
CA ILE A 21 -8.46 8.14 -5.86
C ILE A 21 -9.87 8.40 -5.34
N HIS A 22 -10.04 8.51 -4.01
CA HIS A 22 -11.33 8.86 -3.41
C HIS A 22 -11.84 10.22 -3.90
N HIS A 23 -10.97 11.23 -3.98
CA HIS A 23 -11.36 12.56 -4.45
C HIS A 23 -11.81 12.55 -5.91
N GLN A 24 -11.21 11.71 -6.77
CA GLN A 24 -11.60 11.56 -8.18
C GLN A 24 -12.86 10.72 -8.36
N HIS A 25 -13.12 9.77 -7.46
CA HIS A 25 -14.16 8.73 -7.60
C HIS A 25 -14.96 8.54 -6.30
N SER A 26 -15.37 9.63 -5.65
CA SER A 26 -15.97 9.60 -4.31
C SER A 26 -17.22 8.74 -4.19
N ASP A 27 -17.96 8.60 -5.30
CA ASP A 27 -19.23 7.89 -5.36
C ASP A 27 -19.05 6.36 -5.40
N THR A 28 -17.87 5.89 -5.83
CA THR A 28 -17.58 4.47 -6.07
C THR A 28 -16.38 3.96 -5.30
N PHE A 29 -15.58 4.85 -4.72
CA PHE A 29 -14.35 4.51 -4.02
C PHE A 29 -14.39 5.10 -2.61
N TRP A 30 -14.97 4.36 -1.67
CA TRP A 30 -14.97 4.75 -0.25
C TRP A 30 -13.59 4.49 0.39
N ILE A 31 -13.20 5.35 1.35
CA ILE A 31 -12.04 5.13 2.23
C ILE A 31 -12.40 5.44 3.69
N PRO A 32 -11.69 4.86 4.67
CA PRO A 32 -11.88 5.18 6.08
C PRO A 32 -11.65 6.67 6.38
N SER A 33 -12.27 7.13 7.48
CA SER A 33 -12.20 8.54 7.88
C SER A 33 -10.75 9.01 8.10
N PHE A 34 -10.52 10.32 7.94
CA PHE A 34 -9.23 10.92 8.22
C PHE A 34 -8.73 10.57 9.62
N GLU A 35 -9.60 10.65 10.63
CA GLU A 35 -9.25 10.32 12.02
C GLU A 35 -8.84 8.85 12.18
N ALA A 36 -9.55 7.91 11.56
CA ALA A 36 -9.22 6.49 11.62
C ALA A 36 -7.84 6.21 11.00
N ARG A 37 -7.58 6.74 9.79
CA ARG A 37 -6.29 6.56 9.10
C ARG A 37 -5.14 7.26 9.81
N ASN A 38 -5.40 8.36 10.53
CA ASN A 38 -4.39 9.07 11.32
C ASN A 38 -4.17 8.50 12.72
N ASN A 39 -4.93 7.49 13.16
CA ASN A 39 -4.84 6.94 14.51
C ASN A 39 -4.65 5.42 14.56
N LEU A 40 -4.07 4.83 13.51
CA LEU A 40 -3.82 3.39 13.46
C LEU A 40 -2.93 2.92 14.64
N LYS A 41 -3.23 1.72 15.13
CA LYS A 41 -2.57 1.05 16.24
C LYS A 41 -1.83 -0.18 15.74
N THR A 42 -0.71 -0.49 16.41
CA THR A 42 0.02 -1.74 16.17
C THR A 42 -0.91 -2.95 16.29
N GLY A 43 -0.82 -3.86 15.33
CA GLY A 43 -1.67 -5.05 15.22
C GLY A 43 -2.90 -4.88 14.33
N GLN A 44 -3.30 -3.64 13.99
CA GLN A 44 -4.41 -3.44 13.04
C GLN A 44 -3.99 -3.85 11.63
N LEU A 45 -4.95 -4.41 10.88
CA LEU A 45 -4.78 -4.78 9.49
C LEU A 45 -5.40 -3.68 8.61
N VAL A 46 -4.63 -3.17 7.66
CA VAL A 46 -5.08 -2.12 6.74
C VAL A 46 -4.85 -2.53 5.30
N LYS A 47 -5.71 -2.06 4.40
CA LYS A 47 -5.58 -2.34 2.97
C LYS A 47 -4.94 -1.15 2.27
N LEU A 48 -3.96 -1.42 1.43
CA LEU A 48 -3.25 -0.44 0.59
C LEU A 48 -3.38 -0.83 -0.88
N ILE A 49 -3.10 0.11 -1.78
CA ILE A 49 -3.02 -0.15 -3.23
C ILE A 49 -1.55 -0.14 -3.64
N PHE A 50 -1.08 -1.25 -4.18
CA PHE A 50 0.26 -1.41 -4.72
C PHE A 50 0.19 -1.32 -6.24
N GLN A 51 1.05 -0.49 -6.82
CA GLN A 51 1.33 -0.47 -8.25
C GLN A 51 2.69 -1.12 -8.46
N ILE A 52 2.73 -2.21 -9.23
CA ILE A 52 3.87 -3.11 -9.35
C ILE A 52 4.23 -3.23 -10.84
N VAL A 53 5.48 -3.00 -11.19
CA VAL A 53 6.01 -3.27 -12.52
C VAL A 53 6.51 -4.71 -12.56
N THR A 54 6.02 -5.47 -13.51
CA THR A 54 6.44 -6.85 -13.77
C THR A 54 6.81 -7.00 -15.24
N GLU A 55 7.56 -8.04 -15.59
CA GLU A 55 7.88 -8.38 -16.98
C GLU A 55 7.06 -9.60 -17.41
N ASN A 56 6.41 -9.54 -18.57
CA ASN A 56 5.70 -10.70 -19.13
C ASN A 56 6.64 -11.67 -19.86
N ASP A 57 6.12 -12.81 -20.32
CA ASP A 57 6.91 -13.85 -21.02
C ASP A 57 7.65 -13.36 -22.28
N ALA A 58 7.24 -12.22 -22.85
CA ALA A 58 7.86 -11.61 -24.03
C ALA A 58 8.92 -10.54 -23.68
N GLY A 59 9.19 -10.33 -22.40
CA GLY A 59 10.15 -9.33 -21.94
C GLY A 59 9.61 -7.90 -21.91
N VAL A 60 8.28 -7.74 -21.89
CA VAL A 60 7.63 -6.43 -21.91
C VAL A 60 7.17 -6.07 -20.49
N GLU A 61 7.49 -4.86 -20.06
CA GLU A 61 7.02 -4.31 -18.78
C GLU A 61 5.50 -4.11 -18.78
N GLU A 62 4.86 -4.56 -17.71
CA GLU A 62 3.44 -4.41 -17.43
C GLU A 62 3.24 -3.84 -16.03
N VAL A 63 2.26 -2.94 -15.88
CA VAL A 63 1.90 -2.35 -14.59
C VAL A 63 0.69 -3.08 -14.03
N ASN A 64 0.88 -3.76 -12.91
CA ASN A 64 -0.15 -4.45 -12.15
C ASN A 64 -0.58 -3.59 -10.96
N VAL A 65 -1.89 -3.61 -10.65
CA VAL A 65 -2.44 -2.92 -9.49
C VAL A 65 -3.11 -3.92 -8.57
N GLU A 66 -2.58 -4.09 -7.36
CA GLU A 66 -3.09 -5.02 -6.36
C GLU A 66 -3.51 -4.32 -5.08
N ARG A 67 -4.60 -4.79 -4.46
CA ARG A 67 -5.06 -4.32 -3.15
C ARG A 67 -4.68 -5.35 -2.10
N MET A 68 -3.72 -5.01 -1.24
CA MET A 68 -3.13 -5.96 -0.30
C MET A 68 -3.26 -5.49 1.14
N TRP A 69 -3.28 -6.46 2.06
CA TRP A 69 -3.39 -6.22 3.48
C TRP A 69 -2.00 -6.11 4.13
N VAL A 70 -1.88 -5.16 5.06
CA VAL A 70 -0.65 -4.85 5.78
C VAL A 70 -0.96 -4.76 7.27
N ILE A 71 -0.23 -5.52 8.09
CA ILE A 71 -0.30 -5.42 9.55
C ILE A 71 0.52 -4.22 10.01
N VAL A 72 -0.09 -3.28 10.72
CA VAL A 72 0.60 -2.15 11.34
C VAL A 72 1.55 -2.66 12.43
N LYS A 73 2.84 -2.32 12.35
CA LYS A 73 3.88 -2.70 13.32
C LYS A 73 4.35 -1.53 14.19
N GLY A 74 4.07 -0.30 13.78
CA GLY A 74 4.41 0.90 14.54
C GLY A 74 4.30 2.17 13.70
N ARG A 75 4.72 3.30 14.28
CA ARG A 75 4.67 4.62 13.65
C ARG A 75 5.86 5.45 14.07
N ILE A 76 6.38 6.25 13.14
CA ILE A 76 7.35 7.32 13.38
C ILE A 76 6.77 8.58 12.75
N ASP A 77 6.49 9.60 13.57
CA ASP A 77 5.81 10.85 13.17
C ASP A 77 4.50 10.59 12.43
N ASN A 78 4.41 10.84 11.12
CA ASN A 78 3.22 10.59 10.30
C ASN A 78 3.37 9.41 9.34
N ILE A 79 4.38 8.57 9.56
CA ILE A 79 4.68 7.40 8.72
C ILE A 79 4.47 6.14 9.55
N TYR A 80 3.65 5.24 9.04
CA TYR A 80 3.46 3.91 9.59
C TYR A 80 4.49 2.95 9.03
N ARG A 81 4.92 2.04 9.89
CA ARG A 81 5.67 0.84 9.53
C ARG A 81 4.71 -0.34 9.59
N GLY A 82 4.60 -1.09 8.52
CA GLY A 82 3.76 -2.27 8.42
C GLY A 82 4.52 -3.48 7.91
N GLN A 83 3.84 -4.63 7.91
CA GLN A 83 4.30 -5.87 7.34
C GLN A 83 3.22 -6.41 6.42
N LEU A 84 3.56 -6.72 5.17
CA LEU A 84 2.64 -7.31 4.21
C LEU A 84 2.10 -8.64 4.74
N ASP A 85 0.79 -8.87 4.65
CA ASP A 85 0.10 -10.02 5.25
C ASP A 85 -0.32 -11.07 4.21
N ASN A 86 -0.28 -10.74 2.91
CA ASN A 86 -0.59 -11.66 1.83
C ASN A 86 0.43 -11.57 0.69
N ASP A 87 0.55 -12.65 -0.09
CA ASP A 87 1.34 -12.65 -1.31
C ASP A 87 0.53 -12.00 -2.45
N PRO A 88 1.15 -11.18 -3.33
CA PRO A 88 0.54 -10.75 -4.58
C PRO A 88 0.45 -11.90 -5.58
N TYR A 89 -0.43 -11.76 -6.57
CA TYR A 89 -0.56 -12.76 -7.65
C TYR A 89 0.38 -12.50 -8.83
N CYS A 90 0.83 -11.26 -9.01
CA CYS A 90 1.60 -10.85 -10.20
C CYS A 90 3.12 -11.11 -10.12
N THR A 91 3.70 -11.32 -8.94
CA THR A 91 5.16 -11.49 -8.79
C THR A 91 5.54 -12.28 -7.52
N GLU A 92 6.70 -12.94 -7.54
CA GLU A 92 7.31 -13.56 -6.34
C GLU A 92 8.26 -12.61 -5.59
N GLU A 93 8.58 -11.43 -6.17
CA GLU A 93 9.54 -10.48 -5.60
C GLU A 93 8.97 -9.71 -4.41
N ILE A 94 7.65 -9.50 -4.42
CA ILE A 94 6.89 -8.94 -3.30
C ILE A 94 6.18 -10.11 -2.62
N ARG A 95 6.34 -10.24 -1.30
CA ARG A 95 5.77 -11.38 -0.56
C ARG A 95 5.39 -11.02 0.87
N SER A 96 4.51 -11.83 1.44
CA SER A 96 4.13 -11.77 2.84
C SER A 96 5.37 -11.74 3.73
N GLY A 97 5.30 -10.90 4.76
CA GLY A 97 6.40 -10.66 5.68
C GLY A 97 7.31 -9.48 5.30
N MET A 98 7.21 -8.93 4.09
CA MET A 98 7.96 -7.74 3.66
C MET A 98 7.57 -6.51 4.49
N GLU A 99 8.57 -5.68 4.85
CA GLU A 99 8.32 -4.40 5.51
C GLU A 99 7.76 -3.38 4.51
N VAL A 100 6.72 -2.65 4.92
CA VAL A 100 6.08 -1.63 4.09
C VAL A 100 5.97 -0.34 4.90
N TRP A 101 6.50 0.76 4.37
CA TRP A 101 6.30 2.09 4.94
C TRP A 101 5.18 2.81 4.21
N PHE A 102 4.24 3.41 4.94
CA PHE A 102 3.08 4.06 4.35
C PHE A 102 2.57 5.23 5.18
N GLN A 103 1.74 6.08 4.58
CA GLN A 103 1.11 7.23 5.22
C GLN A 103 -0.40 7.00 5.33
N PRO A 104 -1.11 7.77 6.17
CA PRO A 104 -2.57 7.75 6.22
C PRO A 104 -3.22 7.78 4.84
N LYS A 105 -2.70 8.62 3.92
CA LYS A 105 -3.23 8.80 2.56
C LYS A 105 -3.26 7.53 1.70
N HIS A 106 -2.42 6.54 2.01
CA HIS A 106 -2.38 5.26 1.28
C HIS A 106 -3.44 4.25 1.76
N VAL A 107 -4.06 4.49 2.93
CA VAL A 107 -5.00 3.55 3.56
C VAL A 107 -6.37 3.64 2.90
N ILE A 108 -6.83 2.54 2.33
CA ILE A 108 -8.13 2.44 1.64
C ILE A 108 -9.15 1.58 2.38
N ASP A 109 -8.72 0.85 3.41
CA ASP A 109 -9.58 0.01 4.25
C ASP A 109 -8.90 -0.29 5.59
N ILE A 110 -9.68 -0.57 6.64
CA ILE A 110 -9.20 -1.00 7.95
C ILE A 110 -10.07 -2.18 8.38
N TYR A 111 -9.46 -3.32 8.70
CA TYR A 111 -10.18 -4.52 9.14
C TYR A 111 -10.71 -4.35 10.57
N GLU A 112 -11.95 -4.79 10.83
CA GLU A 112 -12.64 -4.77 12.14
C GLU A 112 -12.59 -6.11 12.87
#